data_AF-A0A385NAY9-F1
#
_entry.id   AF-A0A385NAY9-F1
#
_cell.length_a   1.000
_cell.length_b   1.000
_cell.length_c   1.000
_cell.angle_alpha   90.00
_cell.angle_beta   90.00
_cell.angle_gamma   90.00
#
_symmetry.space_group_name_H-M   'P 1'
#
loop_
_entity.id
_entity.type
_entity.pdbx_description
1 polymer ?
#
loop_
_entity_poly.entity_id
_entity_poly.type
_entity_poly.pdbx_seq_one_letter_code
_entity_poly.pdbx_strand_id
1 'polypeptide(L)'
;MTIKKLMLLLSLISVVTAQLTACQSVSKAQNTVSNKITGLFGHHEKLPEIDSKGIVDISKATIEQYEQLSANLPLNQWVYLENEKQGIYQLQNKSTEGFVLSMRLNCKISSHPPAFELQDAHGKRILYGYDKEAGQIQFLLDNKNYGNPFDPFQRQTLSHFQQQLASAQVIKLFHAGKLYRFQNQNAELLSKPVSCREHS
;
A
#
# COMPACT_ATOMS: atom_id res chain seq x y z
N MET A 1 19.67 -0.24 -67.82
CA MET A 1 18.58 0.41 -67.06
C MET A 1 18.06 -0.56 -66.00
N THR A 2 18.94 -0.97 -65.06
CA THR A 2 18.79 -2.20 -64.26
C THR A 2 19.51 -2.08 -62.92
N ILE A 3 19.48 -0.91 -62.28
CA ILE A 3 20.07 -0.70 -60.94
C ILE A 3 19.08 -0.06 -59.95
N LYS A 4 17.94 0.47 -60.44
CA LYS A 4 16.95 1.16 -59.59
C LYS A 4 15.89 0.25 -58.93
N LYS A 5 15.86 -1.05 -59.22
CA LYS A 5 14.85 -1.98 -58.65
C LYS A 5 15.37 -2.89 -57.53
N LEU A 6 16.68 -2.90 -57.24
CA LEU A 6 17.25 -3.76 -56.20
C LEU A 6 17.37 -3.09 -54.82
N MET A 7 17.31 -1.75 -54.76
CA MET A 7 17.37 -1.01 -53.49
C MET A 7 16.00 -0.80 -52.81
N LEU A 8 14.89 -1.13 -53.48
CA LEU A 8 13.54 -0.93 -52.93
C LEU A 8 12.98 -2.16 -52.20
N LEU A 9 13.69 -3.30 -52.20
CA LEU A 9 13.26 -4.53 -51.54
C LEU A 9 13.92 -4.79 -50.17
N LEU A 10 14.85 -3.92 -49.74
CA LEU A 10 15.55 -4.06 -48.44
C LEU A 10 15.03 -3.14 -47.33
N SER A 11 14.01 -2.30 -47.60
CA SER A 11 13.48 -1.33 -46.63
C SER A 11 12.16 -1.76 -45.97
N LEU A 12 11.75 -3.04 -46.10
CA LEU A 12 10.46 -3.53 -45.60
C LEU A 12 10.57 -4.70 -44.59
N ILE A 13 11.66 -4.77 -43.82
CA ILE A 13 11.85 -5.79 -42.75
C ILE A 13 12.27 -5.15 -41.39
N SER A 14 12.23 -3.82 -41.27
CA SER A 14 12.83 -3.09 -40.13
C SER A 14 11.83 -2.50 -39.12
N VAL A 15 10.64 -3.08 -38.91
CA VAL A 15 9.71 -2.56 -37.87
C VAL A 15 8.84 -3.68 -37.27
N VAL A 16 9.41 -4.67 -36.57
CA VAL A 16 8.71 -5.41 -35.47
C VAL A 16 9.75 -6.12 -34.58
N THR A 17 10.67 -5.40 -33.93
CA THR A 17 11.45 -5.97 -32.82
C THR A 17 11.84 -4.88 -31.83
N ALA A 18 10.85 -4.27 -31.20
CA ALA A 18 11.06 -3.54 -29.96
C ALA A 18 9.81 -3.74 -29.11
N GLN A 19 10.00 -3.95 -27.80
CA GLN A 19 8.98 -4.12 -26.77
C GLN A 19 8.54 -5.57 -26.46
N LEU A 20 9.47 -6.39 -25.95
CA LEU A 20 9.17 -7.34 -24.87
C LEU A 20 10.36 -7.41 -23.89
N THR A 21 10.65 -6.29 -23.22
CA THR A 21 11.48 -6.27 -22.01
C THR A 21 10.82 -5.38 -20.97
N ALA A 22 9.60 -5.72 -20.57
CA ALA A 22 8.97 -5.20 -19.38
C ALA A 22 8.16 -6.32 -18.73
N CYS A 23 8.82 -7.11 -17.87
CA CYS A 23 8.24 -7.91 -16.78
C CYS A 23 9.37 -8.64 -16.03
N GLN A 24 10.36 -7.92 -15.51
CA GLN A 24 11.34 -8.51 -14.58
C GLN A 24 11.69 -7.51 -13.47
N SER A 25 10.71 -7.19 -12.63
CA SER A 25 10.98 -6.45 -11.38
C SER A 25 10.10 -6.85 -10.18
N VAL A 26 9.24 -7.87 -10.30
CA VAL A 26 8.46 -8.36 -9.15
C VAL A 26 9.16 -9.51 -8.39
N SER A 27 10.13 -10.19 -8.99
CA SER A 27 10.83 -11.34 -8.39
C SER A 27 11.92 -10.97 -7.37
N LYS A 28 12.39 -9.72 -7.34
CA LYS A 28 13.42 -9.30 -6.36
C LYS A 28 12.86 -9.00 -4.97
N ALA A 29 11.60 -8.58 -4.87
CA ALA A 29 10.96 -8.38 -3.57
C ALA A 29 10.65 -9.72 -2.88
N GLN A 30 10.08 -10.69 -3.61
CA GLN A 30 9.80 -12.05 -3.11
C GLN A 30 11.07 -12.74 -2.58
N ASN A 31 12.18 -12.66 -3.31
CA ASN A 31 13.43 -13.30 -2.92
C ASN A 31 14.14 -12.58 -1.76
N THR A 32 13.98 -11.27 -1.62
CA THR A 32 14.65 -10.52 -0.54
C THR A 32 13.94 -10.70 0.81
N VAL A 33 12.61 -10.83 0.81
CA VAL A 33 11.83 -11.13 2.02
C VAL A 33 12.01 -12.61 2.39
N SER A 34 11.84 -13.54 1.45
CA SER A 34 11.94 -14.99 1.73
C SER A 34 13.33 -15.44 2.18
N ASN A 35 14.42 -14.91 1.61
CA ASN A 35 15.79 -15.35 1.92
C ASN A 35 16.41 -14.64 3.14
N LYS A 36 15.96 -13.44 3.53
CA LYS A 36 16.41 -12.82 4.80
C LYS A 36 15.70 -13.39 6.03
N ILE A 37 14.50 -13.94 5.85
CA ILE A 37 13.67 -14.47 6.94
C ILE A 37 14.08 -15.90 7.33
N THR A 38 14.52 -16.73 6.37
CA THR A 38 14.96 -18.11 6.64
C THR A 38 16.26 -18.20 7.44
N GLY A 39 17.07 -17.13 7.49
CA GLY A 39 18.35 -17.12 8.21
C GLY A 39 18.28 -16.74 9.69
N LEU A 40 17.13 -16.28 10.20
CA LEU A 40 17.04 -15.72 11.55
C LEU A 40 16.34 -16.64 12.58
N PHE A 41 15.61 -17.67 12.15
CA PHE A 41 14.90 -18.58 13.06
C PHE A 41 14.96 -20.04 12.61
N GLY A 42 15.17 -20.93 13.58
CA GLY A 42 15.35 -22.36 13.38
C GLY A 42 14.15 -23.00 12.68
N HIS A 43 14.39 -23.45 11.45
CA HIS A 43 13.78 -24.54 10.67
C HIS A 43 12.31 -24.98 10.77
N HIS A 44 11.41 -24.41 11.58
CA HIS A 44 10.08 -25.01 11.74
C HIS A 44 8.84 -24.11 11.67
N GLU A 45 8.94 -22.79 11.58
CA GLU A 45 7.74 -21.97 11.39
C GLU A 45 7.93 -20.91 10.30
N LYS A 46 7.21 -21.10 9.18
CA LYS A 46 7.22 -20.16 8.06
C LYS A 46 6.28 -19.00 8.37
N LEU A 47 6.80 -17.77 8.25
CA LEU A 47 5.95 -16.58 8.28
C LEU A 47 4.90 -16.64 7.15
N PRO A 48 3.71 -16.06 7.36
CA PRO A 48 2.72 -15.90 6.29
C PRO A 48 3.35 -15.22 5.08
N GLU A 49 3.16 -15.82 3.90
CA GLU A 49 3.69 -15.28 2.65
C GLU A 49 2.75 -14.21 2.09
N ILE A 50 3.33 -13.12 1.59
CA ILE A 50 2.58 -12.09 0.87
C ILE A 50 2.40 -12.56 -0.56
N ASP A 51 1.15 -12.69 -0.99
CA ASP A 51 0.86 -13.12 -2.35
C ASP A 51 1.23 -12.04 -3.39
N SER A 52 1.17 -12.42 -4.67
CA SER A 52 1.45 -11.51 -5.79
C SER A 52 0.56 -10.26 -5.85
N LYS A 53 -0.54 -10.22 -5.08
CA LYS A 53 -1.50 -9.12 -5.00
C LYS A 53 -1.36 -8.32 -3.70
N GLY A 54 -0.35 -8.59 -2.88
CA GLY A 54 -0.15 -7.89 -1.61
C GLY A 54 -1.12 -8.31 -0.51
N ILE A 55 -1.77 -9.47 -0.64
CA ILE A 55 -2.68 -10.04 0.37
C ILE A 55 -1.91 -11.03 1.25
N VAL A 56 -2.21 -11.00 2.55
CA VAL A 56 -1.61 -11.90 3.55
C VAL A 56 -2.71 -12.53 4.41
N ASP A 57 -2.88 -13.84 4.28
CA ASP A 57 -3.71 -14.63 5.20
C ASP A 57 -2.95 -14.89 6.50
N ILE A 58 -3.44 -14.29 7.59
CA ILE A 58 -2.88 -14.42 8.94
C ILE A 58 -3.76 -15.30 9.84
N SER A 59 -4.68 -16.08 9.29
CA SER A 59 -5.62 -16.94 10.04
C SER A 59 -4.96 -18.08 10.84
N LYS A 60 -3.70 -18.40 10.51
CA LYS A 60 -2.87 -19.40 11.21
C LYS A 60 -1.65 -18.77 11.89
N ALA A 61 -1.49 -17.44 11.80
CA ALA A 61 -0.34 -16.76 12.37
C ALA A 61 -0.45 -16.71 13.90
N THR A 62 0.66 -16.97 14.59
CA THR A 62 0.78 -16.64 16.02
C THR A 62 0.87 -15.12 16.20
N ILE A 63 0.72 -14.64 17.44
CA ILE A 63 0.89 -13.22 17.77
C ILE A 63 2.31 -12.75 17.38
N GLU A 64 3.33 -13.54 17.70
CA GLU A 64 4.73 -13.26 17.38
C GLU A 64 4.96 -13.20 15.86
N GLN A 65 4.36 -14.12 15.09
CA GLN A 65 4.44 -14.10 13.63
C GLN A 65 3.73 -12.88 13.03
N TYR A 66 2.63 -12.43 13.63
CA TYR A 66 1.94 -11.21 13.23
C TYR A 66 2.75 -9.94 13.52
N GLU A 67 3.41 -9.87 14.68
CA GLU A 67 4.32 -8.77 15.03
C GLU A 67 5.51 -8.72 14.08
N GLN A 68 6.11 -9.88 13.79
CA GLN A 68 7.21 -9.99 12.82
C GLN A 68 6.78 -9.62 11.41
N LEU A 69 5.58 -10.02 10.97
CA LEU A 69 5.02 -9.62 9.67
C LEU A 69 4.83 -8.11 9.61
N SER A 70 4.23 -7.51 10.65
CA SER A 70 4.01 -6.07 10.76
C SER A 70 5.34 -5.29 10.72
N ALA A 71 6.38 -5.81 11.37
CA ALA A 71 7.72 -5.25 11.33
C ALA A 71 8.38 -5.34 9.93
N ASN A 72 8.04 -6.36 9.14
CA ASN A 72 8.66 -6.66 7.85
C ASN A 72 7.75 -6.39 6.64
N LEU A 73 6.70 -5.58 6.80
CA LEU A 73 5.84 -5.19 5.69
C LEU A 73 6.66 -4.60 4.54
N PRO A 74 6.37 -5.00 3.28
CA PRO A 74 6.90 -4.36 2.10
C PRO A 74 6.76 -2.84 2.16
N LEU A 75 7.83 -2.17 1.78
CA LEU A 75 7.86 -0.71 1.76
C LEU A 75 7.10 -0.18 0.54
N ASN A 76 6.49 1.00 0.70
CA ASN A 76 5.97 1.82 -0.39
C ASN A 76 4.85 1.18 -1.21
N GLN A 77 4.09 0.26 -0.60
CA GLN A 77 2.94 -0.37 -1.23
C GLN A 77 1.87 -0.70 -0.20
N TRP A 78 0.63 -0.81 -0.66
CA TRP A 78 -0.44 -1.35 0.16
C TRP A 78 -0.29 -2.84 0.37
N VAL A 79 -0.52 -3.26 1.61
CA VAL A 79 -0.59 -4.65 2.03
C VAL A 79 -1.90 -4.84 2.78
N TYR A 80 -2.64 -5.87 2.39
CA TYR A 80 -3.92 -6.21 2.98
C TYR A 80 -3.77 -7.47 3.84
N LEU A 81 -3.96 -7.33 5.15
CA LEU A 81 -3.85 -8.38 6.14
C LEU A 81 -5.24 -8.89 6.49
N GLU A 82 -5.48 -10.20 6.37
CA GLU A 82 -6.78 -10.81 6.68
C GLU A 82 -6.68 -12.00 7.63
N ASN A 83 -7.46 -11.96 8.71
CA ASN A 83 -7.80 -13.10 9.55
C ASN A 83 -9.31 -13.28 9.53
N GLU A 84 -9.83 -14.13 8.65
CA GLU A 84 -11.27 -14.33 8.56
C GLU A 84 -11.87 -14.88 9.85
N LYS A 85 -11.15 -15.77 10.55
CA LYS A 85 -11.60 -16.42 11.78
C LYS A 85 -11.76 -15.43 12.93
N GLN A 86 -10.87 -14.45 13.03
CA GLN A 86 -10.89 -13.42 14.08
C GLN A 86 -11.58 -12.12 13.62
N GLY A 87 -12.01 -12.05 12.36
CA GLY A 87 -12.63 -10.85 11.79
C GLY A 87 -11.66 -9.67 11.67
N ILE A 88 -10.35 -9.92 11.53
CA ILE A 88 -9.33 -8.88 11.38
C ILE A 88 -9.10 -8.65 9.89
N TYR A 89 -9.30 -7.42 9.43
CA TYR A 89 -9.05 -7.03 8.04
C TYR A 89 -8.40 -5.64 8.04
N GLN A 90 -7.13 -5.55 7.68
CA GLN A 90 -6.36 -4.31 7.80
C GLN A 90 -5.66 -3.98 6.49
N LEU A 91 -5.60 -2.69 6.17
CA LEU A 91 -4.91 -2.18 4.99
C LEU A 91 -3.83 -1.20 5.45
N GLN A 92 -2.57 -1.54 5.19
CA GLN A 92 -1.41 -0.81 5.68
C GLN A 92 -0.43 -0.48 4.56
N ASN A 93 0.29 0.64 4.69
CA ASN A 93 1.37 1.05 3.80
C ASN A 93 2.55 1.55 4.63
N LYS A 94 3.69 0.87 4.51
CA LYS A 94 4.91 1.21 5.26
C LYS A 94 5.83 2.07 4.41
N SER A 95 6.19 3.26 4.89
CA SER A 95 7.15 4.14 4.22
C SER A 95 8.59 3.66 4.38
N THR A 96 9.51 4.16 3.54
CA THR A 96 10.96 3.93 3.69
C THR A 96 11.55 4.48 4.99
N GLU A 97 10.87 5.43 5.64
CA GLU A 97 11.26 5.98 6.93
C GLU A 97 10.69 5.18 8.11
N GLY A 98 9.98 4.08 7.84
CA GLY A 98 9.45 3.17 8.85
C GLY A 98 8.04 3.54 9.37
N PHE A 99 7.49 4.70 9.01
CA PHE A 99 6.09 5.04 9.35
C PHE A 99 5.12 4.09 8.67
N VAL A 100 4.02 3.77 9.36
CA VAL A 100 2.93 2.95 8.82
C VAL A 100 1.67 3.80 8.73
N LEU A 101 1.10 3.87 7.53
CA LEU A 101 -0.20 4.47 7.27
C LEU A 101 -1.23 3.37 7.11
N SER A 102 -2.19 3.32 8.03
CA SER A 102 -3.35 2.43 7.95
C SER A 102 -4.56 3.19 7.42
N MET A 103 -5.24 2.62 6.44
CA MET A 103 -6.44 3.21 5.83
C MET A 103 -7.67 2.35 6.09
N ARG A 104 -8.73 2.95 6.63
CA ARG A 104 -10.00 2.31 6.94
C ARG A 104 -11.10 2.95 6.09
N LEU A 105 -11.08 2.71 4.78
CA LEU A 105 -11.94 3.41 3.81
C LEU A 105 -13.30 2.72 3.59
N ASN A 106 -13.31 1.40 3.47
CA ASN A 106 -14.50 0.60 3.18
C ASN A 106 -14.83 -0.31 4.35
N CYS A 107 -15.56 0.20 5.33
CA CYS A 107 -15.85 -0.55 6.56
C CYS A 107 -16.78 -1.74 6.30
N LYS A 108 -16.40 -2.95 6.73
CA LYS A 108 -17.27 -4.14 6.67
C LYS A 108 -18.60 -3.94 7.42
N ILE A 109 -18.57 -3.17 8.49
CA ILE A 109 -19.76 -2.74 9.24
C ILE A 109 -20.05 -1.31 8.85
N SER A 110 -21.19 -1.07 8.18
CA SER A 110 -21.54 0.22 7.58
C SER A 110 -21.74 1.35 8.59
N SER A 111 -22.04 1.04 9.86
CA SER A 111 -22.15 2.03 10.93
C SER A 111 -20.80 2.50 11.48
N HIS A 112 -19.70 1.81 11.17
CA HIS A 112 -18.38 2.25 11.57
C HIS A 112 -17.87 3.33 10.60
N PRO A 113 -17.40 4.47 11.11
CA PRO A 113 -17.01 5.56 10.23
C PRO A 113 -15.60 5.30 9.67
N PRO A 114 -15.33 5.69 8.41
CA PRO A 114 -14.00 5.54 7.81
C PRO A 114 -12.93 6.31 8.59
N ALA A 115 -11.69 5.84 8.64
CA ALA A 115 -10.63 6.51 9.37
C ALA A 115 -9.25 6.28 8.72
N PHE A 116 -8.24 6.92 9.28
CA PHE A 116 -6.85 6.55 9.06
C PHE A 116 -6.10 6.53 10.39
N GLU A 117 -4.98 5.84 10.41
CA GLU A 117 -4.04 5.86 11.52
C GLU A 117 -2.62 5.98 10.98
N LEU A 118 -1.81 6.84 11.60
CA LEU A 118 -0.39 6.96 11.34
C LEU A 118 0.38 6.48 12.57
N GLN A 119 1.30 5.55 12.36
CA GLN A 119 2.18 5.02 13.39
C GLN A 119 3.65 5.29 13.06
N ASP A 120 4.48 5.38 14.09
CA ASP A 120 5.94 5.38 13.94
C ASP A 120 6.49 3.97 13.66
N ALA A 121 7.82 3.87 13.50
CA ALA A 121 8.51 2.61 13.22
C ALA A 121 8.40 1.58 14.36
N HIS A 122 7.97 1.99 15.56
CA HIS A 122 7.78 1.14 16.72
C HIS A 122 6.30 0.79 16.95
N GLY A 123 5.41 1.16 16.02
CA GLY A 123 3.97 0.92 16.14
C GLY A 123 3.26 1.89 17.09
N LYS A 124 3.95 2.92 17.61
CA LYS A 124 3.30 3.94 18.43
C LYS A 124 2.47 4.85 17.53
N ARG A 125 1.21 5.04 17.89
CA ARG A 125 0.31 5.97 17.20
C ARG A 125 0.82 7.40 17.30
N ILE A 126 0.96 8.03 16.13
CA ILE A 126 1.26 9.46 15.97
C ILE A 126 -0.05 10.22 15.78
N LEU A 127 -0.93 9.73 14.91
CA LEU A 127 -2.13 10.44 14.50
C LEU A 127 -3.26 9.46 14.19
N TYR A 128 -4.50 9.88 14.48
CA TYR A 128 -5.71 9.16 14.09
C TYR A 128 -6.73 10.14 13.52
N GLY A 129 -7.54 9.69 12.56
CA GLY A 129 -8.42 10.59 11.77
C GLY A 129 -9.47 11.37 12.56
N TYR A 130 -9.79 10.94 13.79
CA TYR A 130 -10.75 11.60 14.68
C TYR A 130 -10.12 12.28 15.89
N ASP A 131 -8.80 12.45 15.90
CA ASP A 131 -8.11 13.13 16.99
C ASP A 131 -8.47 14.62 17.00
N LYS A 132 -9.24 15.04 18.00
CA LYS A 132 -9.68 16.44 18.17
C LYS A 132 -8.56 17.37 18.62
N GLU A 133 -7.48 16.81 19.18
CA GLU A 133 -6.35 17.56 19.73
C GLU A 133 -5.17 17.63 18.76
N ALA A 134 -5.19 16.82 17.69
CA ALA A 134 -4.13 16.78 16.67
C ALA A 134 -3.96 18.06 15.84
N GLY A 135 -4.82 19.06 15.99
CA GLY A 135 -4.74 20.31 15.23
C GLY A 135 -4.93 20.09 13.72
N GLN A 136 -4.18 20.84 12.91
CA GLN A 136 -4.35 20.77 11.45
C GLN A 136 -3.71 19.51 10.85
N ILE A 137 -4.52 18.79 10.07
CA ILE A 137 -4.12 17.61 9.30
C ILE A 137 -4.35 17.93 7.82
N GLN A 138 -3.36 17.65 6.97
CA GLN A 138 -3.49 17.82 5.52
C GLN A 138 -3.01 16.58 4.77
N PHE A 139 -3.88 15.99 3.97
CA PHE A 139 -3.52 15.01 2.96
C PHE A 139 -3.17 15.69 1.66
N LEU A 140 -2.04 15.30 1.06
CA LEU A 140 -1.68 15.72 -0.29
C LEU A 140 -1.52 14.48 -1.17
N LEU A 141 -2.27 14.43 -2.26
CA LEU A 141 -2.15 13.38 -3.28
C LEU A 141 -1.50 14.01 -4.51
N ASP A 142 -0.34 13.51 -4.91
CA ASP A 142 0.48 14.09 -5.99
C ASP A 142 0.65 15.62 -5.87
N ASN A 143 0.86 16.07 -4.62
CA ASN A 143 0.99 17.47 -4.19
C ASN A 143 -0.29 18.32 -4.22
N LYS A 144 -1.44 17.78 -4.64
CA LYS A 144 -2.73 18.46 -4.49
C LYS A 144 -3.26 18.27 -3.07
N ASN A 145 -3.60 19.37 -2.40
CA ASN A 145 -4.06 19.37 -1.00
C ASN A 145 -5.56 19.06 -0.89
N TYR A 146 -5.91 18.13 0.00
CA TYR A 146 -7.28 17.69 0.29
C TYR A 146 -7.72 18.02 1.72
N GLY A 147 -6.90 18.71 2.52
CA GLY A 147 -7.18 18.97 3.93
C GLY A 147 -7.29 17.69 4.74
N ASN A 148 -8.22 17.63 5.70
CA ASN A 148 -8.56 16.39 6.40
C ASN A 148 -9.83 15.77 5.77
N PRO A 149 -9.70 14.76 4.88
CA PRO A 149 -10.86 14.13 4.25
C PRO A 149 -11.68 13.25 5.23
N PHE A 150 -11.17 13.04 6.45
CA PHE A 150 -11.83 12.27 7.51
C PHE A 150 -12.54 13.17 8.53
N ASP A 151 -12.59 14.49 8.30
CA ASP A 151 -13.36 15.40 9.14
C ASP A 151 -14.86 15.06 9.05
N PRO A 152 -15.51 14.67 10.18
CA PRO A 152 -16.92 14.28 10.19
C PRO A 152 -17.87 15.42 9.76
N PHE A 153 -17.42 16.68 9.81
CA PHE A 153 -18.17 17.86 9.40
C PHE A 153 -18.05 18.17 7.90
N GLN A 154 -17.16 17.48 7.16
CA GLN A 154 -16.92 17.72 5.73
C GLN A 154 -17.12 16.46 4.86
N ARG A 155 -18.19 15.70 5.06
CA ARG A 155 -18.36 14.35 4.45
C ARG A 155 -18.28 14.26 2.92
N GLN A 156 -18.64 15.30 2.16
CA GLN A 156 -18.50 15.30 0.69
C GLN A 156 -17.03 15.18 0.23
N THR A 157 -16.08 15.52 1.09
CA THR A 157 -14.64 15.47 0.78
C THR A 157 -14.11 14.03 0.70
N LEU A 158 -14.68 13.09 1.47
CA LEU A 158 -14.13 11.73 1.57
C LEU A 158 -14.28 10.93 0.28
N SER A 159 -15.46 10.95 -0.34
CA SER A 159 -15.70 10.18 -1.58
C SER A 159 -14.80 10.65 -2.73
N HIS A 160 -14.68 11.97 -2.90
CA HIS A 160 -13.76 12.53 -3.89
C HIS A 160 -12.30 12.21 -3.56
N PHE A 161 -11.91 12.29 -2.28
CA PHE A 161 -10.58 11.89 -1.84
C PHE A 161 -10.28 10.42 -2.15
N GLN A 162 -11.20 9.49 -1.88
CA GLN A 162 -11.04 8.05 -2.17
C GLN A 162 -10.80 7.79 -3.67
N GLN A 163 -11.56 8.46 -4.54
CA GLN A 163 -11.39 8.35 -5.99
C GLN A 163 -10.00 8.82 -6.43
N GLN A 164 -9.55 9.97 -5.90
CA GLN A 164 -8.25 10.53 -6.25
C GLN A 164 -7.10 9.70 -5.66
N LEU A 165 -7.29 9.14 -4.46
CA LEU A 165 -6.34 8.27 -3.79
C LEU A 165 -6.09 6.98 -4.59
N ALA A 166 -7.12 6.41 -5.21
CA ALA A 166 -6.97 5.19 -6.03
C ALA A 166 -6.07 5.39 -7.27
N SER A 167 -5.95 6.63 -7.77
CA SER A 167 -5.13 6.96 -8.95
C SER A 167 -3.80 7.65 -8.63
N ALA A 168 -3.62 8.11 -7.40
CA ALA A 168 -2.44 8.89 -7.02
C ALA A 168 -1.16 8.05 -7.08
N GLN A 169 -0.02 8.66 -7.34
CA GLN A 169 1.27 7.96 -7.25
C GLN A 169 1.90 8.09 -5.85
N VAL A 170 1.77 9.27 -5.26
CA VAL A 170 2.38 9.63 -3.98
C VAL A 170 1.32 10.17 -3.03
N ILE A 171 1.32 9.63 -1.82
CA ILE A 171 0.52 10.12 -0.70
C ILE A 171 1.46 10.86 0.25
N LYS A 172 1.05 12.05 0.66
CA LYS A 172 1.70 12.77 1.75
C LYS A 172 0.68 13.15 2.80
N LEU A 173 1.13 13.12 4.05
CA LEU A 173 0.37 13.55 5.21
C LEU A 173 1.20 14.62 5.91
N PHE A 174 0.68 15.83 6.05
CA PHE A 174 1.32 16.90 6.77
C PHE A 174 0.61 17.13 8.10
N HIS A 175 1.38 17.11 9.18
CA HIS A 175 0.90 17.31 10.54
C HIS A 175 2.04 17.79 11.43
N ALA A 176 1.78 18.74 12.32
CA ALA A 176 2.74 19.27 13.31
C ALA A 176 4.13 19.65 12.72
N GLY A 177 4.15 20.27 11.53
CA GLY A 177 5.39 20.67 10.86
C GLY A 177 6.16 19.53 10.18
N LYS A 178 5.66 18.29 10.24
CA LYS A 178 6.27 17.12 9.62
C LYS A 178 5.46 16.64 8.43
N LEU A 179 6.18 16.24 7.37
CA LEU A 179 5.60 15.68 6.15
C LEU A 179 5.96 14.21 6.05
N TYR A 180 4.97 13.33 6.18
CA TYR A 180 5.10 11.88 6.02
C TYR A 180 4.79 11.52 4.57
N ARG A 181 5.61 10.67 3.95
CA ARG A 181 5.50 10.31 2.52
C ARG A 181 5.38 8.82 2.30
N PHE A 182 4.45 8.43 1.44
CA PHE A 182 4.19 7.04 1.04
C PHE A 182 4.08 6.97 -0.48
N GLN A 183 4.55 5.88 -1.09
CA GLN A 183 4.16 5.56 -2.47
C GLN A 183 2.85 4.76 -2.46
N ASN A 184 2.07 4.88 -3.52
CA ASN A 184 0.74 4.28 -3.62
C ASN A 184 0.71 3.03 -4.52
N GLN A 185 1.69 2.14 -4.37
CA GLN A 185 1.68 0.89 -5.14
C GLN A 185 0.61 -0.08 -4.59
N ASN A 186 0.07 -0.95 -5.45
CA ASN A 186 -1.07 -1.82 -5.18
C ASN A 186 -2.34 -1.05 -4.76
N ALA A 187 -2.60 0.10 -5.39
CA ALA A 187 -3.74 0.97 -5.07
C ALA A 187 -5.10 0.27 -5.24
N GLU A 188 -5.19 -0.80 -6.03
CA GLU A 188 -6.38 -1.64 -6.14
C GLU A 188 -6.82 -2.25 -4.79
N LEU A 189 -5.92 -2.40 -3.82
CA LEU A 189 -6.26 -2.87 -2.48
C LEU A 189 -7.05 -1.83 -1.67
N LEU A 190 -7.05 -0.55 -2.05
CA LEU A 190 -7.81 0.50 -1.39
C LEU A 190 -9.33 0.29 -1.48
N SER A 191 -9.82 -0.54 -2.40
CA SER A 191 -11.24 -0.91 -2.48
C SER A 191 -11.61 -2.11 -1.60
N LYS A 192 -10.64 -2.76 -0.94
CA LYS A 192 -10.91 -3.92 -0.09
C LYS A 192 -11.69 -3.50 1.16
N PRO A 193 -12.61 -4.35 1.64
CA PRO A 193 -13.35 -4.09 2.87
C PRO A 193 -12.48 -4.34 4.10
N VAL A 194 -12.49 -3.44 5.08
CA VAL A 194 -11.62 -3.48 6.27
C VAL A 194 -12.41 -3.48 7.58
N SER A 195 -11.77 -3.91 8.66
CA SER A 195 -12.25 -3.76 10.03
C SER A 195 -11.97 -2.34 10.50
N CYS A 196 -13.04 -1.56 10.72
CA CYS A 196 -12.92 -0.15 11.09
C CYS A 196 -12.96 0.15 12.59
N ARG A 197 -13.26 -0.85 13.43
CA ARG A 197 -13.20 -0.71 14.87
C ARG A 197 -11.77 -0.96 15.33
N GLU A 198 -11.31 -0.18 16.30
CA GLU A 198 -10.10 -0.56 17.03
C GLU A 198 -10.38 -1.89 17.74
N HIS A 199 -9.51 -2.87 17.53
CA HIS A 199 -9.48 -4.04 18.40
C HIS A 199 -8.85 -3.55 19.70
N SER A 200 -9.71 -3.24 20.67
CA SER A 200 -9.36 -2.90 22.06
C SER A 200 -8.70 -4.07 22.76
#